data_AF-A0A653CX04-F1
#
_entry.id   AF-A0A653CX04-F1
#
_cell.length_a   1.000
_cell.length_b   1.000
_cell.length_c   1.000
_cell.angle_alpha   90.00
_cell.angle_beta   90.00
_cell.angle_gamma   90.00
#
_symmetry.space_group_name_H-M   'P 1'
#
loop_
_entity.id
_entity.type
_entity.pdbx_description
1 polymer ?
#
loop_
_entity_poly.entity_id
_entity_poly.type
_entity_poly.pdbx_seq_one_letter_code
_entity_poly.pdbx_strand_id
1 'polypeptide(L)'
;MDSKPKAPKEKRRNNEKRKEKSRDAARCRRSKETEIFTDLAKALPLTNEQISQLDKASVMRLAIAYLKVREMVDLGSCMSQPAKRCAGVLPAVDSVCLCM
;
A
#
# COMPACT_ATOMS: atom_id res chain seq x y z
N MET A 1 10.68 11.07 -54.69
CA MET A 1 10.09 10.24 -53.62
C MET A 1 11.19 10.09 -52.60
N ASP A 2 11.33 11.07 -51.70
CA ASP A 2 12.53 11.14 -50.86
C ASP A 2 12.11 11.47 -49.43
N SER A 3 11.52 10.46 -48.80
CA SER A 3 11.23 10.42 -47.37
C SER A 3 12.55 10.39 -46.60
N LYS A 4 13.08 11.57 -46.26
CA LYS A 4 14.29 11.72 -45.43
C LYS A 4 14.01 11.17 -44.02
N PRO A 5 14.73 10.14 -43.53
CA PRO A 5 14.51 9.61 -42.19
C PRO A 5 15.02 10.64 -41.18
N LYS A 6 14.11 11.23 -40.39
CA LYS A 6 14.50 12.14 -39.31
C LYS A 6 15.08 11.32 -38.15
N ALA A 7 16.40 11.36 -38.02
CA ALA A 7 17.14 10.74 -36.94
C ALA A 7 16.50 11.07 -35.57
N PRO A 8 16.27 10.08 -34.69
CA PRO A 8 15.69 10.33 -33.38
C PRO A 8 16.64 11.18 -32.55
N LYS A 9 16.24 12.42 -32.23
CA LYS A 9 16.99 13.32 -31.35
C LYS A 9 17.29 12.61 -30.02
N GLU A 10 18.55 12.43 -29.69
CA GLU A 10 19.08 11.71 -28.52
C GLU A 10 18.40 12.10 -27.19
N LYS A 11 18.00 13.38 -27.03
CA LYS A 11 17.20 13.87 -25.90
C LYS A 11 15.83 13.17 -25.74
N ARG A 12 15.15 12.81 -26.83
CA ARG A 12 13.88 12.05 -26.79
C ARG A 12 14.09 10.62 -26.29
N ARG A 13 15.17 9.97 -26.71
CA ARG A 13 15.54 8.61 -26.28
C ARG A 13 15.93 8.56 -24.79
N ASN A 14 16.54 9.63 -24.27
CA ASN A 14 16.83 9.76 -22.84
C ASN A 14 15.56 9.94 -21.98
N ASN A 15 14.59 10.72 -22.49
CA ASN A 15 13.30 10.92 -21.81
C ASN A 15 12.49 9.61 -21.70
N GLU A 16 12.46 8.82 -22.77
CA GLU A 16 11.79 7.50 -22.77
C GLU A 16 12.37 6.56 -21.70
N LYS A 17 13.70 6.50 -21.57
CA LYS A 17 14.35 5.69 -20.51
C LYS A 17 13.98 6.14 -19.10
N ARG A 18 13.84 7.46 -18.86
CA ARG A 18 13.43 7.99 -17.55
C ARG A 18 11.96 7.67 -17.25
N LYS A 19 11.08 7.82 -18.26
CA LYS A 19 9.67 7.45 -18.15
C LYS A 19 9.50 5.96 -17.88
N GLU A 20 10.27 5.10 -18.55
CA GLU A 20 10.21 3.65 -18.32
C GLU A 20 10.62 3.30 -16.89
N LYS A 21 11.71 3.89 -16.37
CA LYS A 21 12.11 3.71 -14.96
C LYS A 21 11.02 4.16 -13.98
N SER A 22 10.37 5.29 -14.25
CA SER A 22 9.25 5.78 -13.42
C SER A 22 8.05 4.82 -13.46
N ARG A 23 7.74 4.25 -14.64
CA ARG A 23 6.69 3.24 -14.80
C ARG A 23 7.01 1.97 -14.03
N ASP A 24 8.23 1.45 -14.13
CA ASP A 24 8.66 0.26 -13.40
C ASP A 24 8.67 0.49 -11.90
N ALA A 25 9.13 1.66 -11.44
CA ALA A 25 9.03 2.04 -10.04
C ALA A 25 7.57 2.06 -9.55
N ALA A 26 6.65 2.66 -10.32
CA ALA A 26 5.22 2.67 -9.99
C ALA A 26 4.61 1.26 -9.97
N ARG A 27 5.02 0.38 -10.90
CA ARG A 27 4.61 -1.03 -10.92
C ARG A 27 5.10 -1.75 -9.67
N CYS A 28 6.39 -1.63 -9.35
CA CYS A 28 6.99 -2.25 -8.16
C CYS A 28 6.26 -1.81 -6.87
N ARG A 29 5.92 -0.52 -6.75
CA ARG A 29 5.14 -0.02 -5.62
C ARG A 29 3.76 -0.67 -5.52
N ARG A 30 3.01 -0.74 -6.64
CA ARG A 30 1.68 -1.36 -6.67
C ARG A 30 1.73 -2.86 -6.36
N SER A 31 2.75 -3.57 -6.85
CA SER A 31 2.96 -4.98 -6.56
C SER A 31 3.22 -5.20 -5.07
N LYS A 32 4.18 -4.46 -4.49
CA LYS A 32 4.50 -4.53 -3.05
C LYS A 32 3.30 -4.18 -2.17
N GLU A 33 2.57 -3.12 -2.51
CA GLU A 33 1.36 -2.74 -1.79
C GLU A 33 0.33 -3.88 -1.80
N THR A 34 0.14 -4.54 -2.93
CA THR A 34 -0.80 -5.67 -3.07
C THR A 34 -0.36 -6.88 -2.26
N GLU A 35 0.93 -7.20 -2.22
CA GLU A 35 1.48 -8.24 -1.35
C GLU A 35 1.21 -7.93 0.12
N ILE A 36 1.51 -6.71 0.57
CA ILE A 36 1.28 -6.27 1.96
C ILE A 36 -0.20 -6.38 2.34
N PHE A 37 -1.12 -5.94 1.47
CA PHE A 37 -2.55 -6.07 1.72
C PHE A 37 -3.02 -7.52 1.80
N THR A 38 -2.44 -8.39 0.97
CA THR A 38 -2.75 -9.82 0.98
C THR A 38 -2.29 -10.47 2.28
N ASP A 39 -1.09 -10.13 2.75
CA ASP A 39 -0.55 -10.66 4.01
C ASP A 39 -1.29 -10.12 5.23
N LEU A 40 -1.66 -8.83 5.22
CA LEU A 40 -2.52 -8.24 6.24
C LEU A 40 -3.87 -8.96 6.33
N ALA A 41 -4.50 -9.26 5.19
CA ALA A 41 -5.78 -9.95 5.17
C ALA A 41 -5.68 -11.39 5.71
N LYS A 42 -4.58 -12.11 5.42
CA LYS A 42 -4.30 -13.45 5.98
C LYS A 42 -4.05 -13.45 7.48
N ALA A 43 -3.55 -12.33 8.03
CA ALA A 43 -3.33 -12.19 9.47
C ALA A 43 -4.63 -11.95 10.27
N LEU A 44 -5.71 -11.54 9.59
CA LEU A 44 -7.02 -11.42 10.21
C LEU A 44 -7.65 -12.81 10.38
N PRO A 45 -8.51 -13.00 11.41
CA PRO A 45 -9.21 -14.27 11.65
C PRO A 45 -10.38 -14.46 10.65
N LEU A 46 -10.07 -14.52 9.35
CA LEU A 46 -11.02 -14.67 8.25
C LEU A 46 -10.64 -15.87 7.38
N THR A 47 -11.61 -16.48 6.71
CA THR A 47 -11.32 -17.58 5.78
C THR A 47 -10.75 -17.06 4.47
N ASN A 48 -9.97 -17.88 3.75
CA ASN A 48 -9.37 -17.50 2.46
C ASN A 48 -10.42 -17.09 1.41
N GLU A 49 -11.61 -17.69 1.46
CA GLU A 49 -12.74 -17.35 0.58
C GLU A 49 -13.25 -15.93 0.82
N GLN A 50 -13.34 -15.50 2.09
CA GLN A 50 -13.73 -14.15 2.45
C GLN A 50 -12.66 -13.14 2.04
N ILE A 51 -11.38 -13.47 2.23
CA ILE A 51 -10.25 -12.60 1.85
C ILE A 51 -10.26 -12.29 0.35
N SER A 52 -10.55 -13.28 -0.51
CA SER A 52 -10.61 -13.12 -1.96
C SER A 52 -11.67 -12.11 -2.42
N GLN A 53 -12.75 -11.96 -1.65
CA GLN A 53 -13.86 -11.04 -1.97
C GLN A 53 -13.70 -9.64 -1.36
N LEU A 54 -12.71 -9.44 -0.48
CA LEU A 54 -12.52 -8.17 0.21
C LEU A 54 -11.75 -7.15 -0.63
N ASP A 55 -12.28 -5.94 -0.67
CA ASP A 55 -11.56 -4.78 -1.21
C ASP A 55 -10.53 -4.25 -0.20
N LYS A 56 -9.51 -3.53 -0.70
CA LYS A 56 -8.43 -2.97 0.13
C LYS A 56 -8.93 -2.07 1.26
N ALA A 57 -10.01 -1.30 1.04
CA ALA A 57 -10.54 -0.41 2.08
C ALA A 57 -11.26 -1.18 3.18
N SER A 58 -12.01 -2.22 2.81
CA SER A 58 -12.62 -3.13 3.79
C SER A 58 -11.58 -3.90 4.61
N VAL A 59 -10.48 -4.36 4.01
CA VAL A 59 -9.35 -4.97 4.76
C VAL A 59 -8.81 -4.00 5.81
N MET A 60 -8.57 -2.73 5.48
CA MET A 60 -8.12 -1.73 6.46
C MET A 60 -9.13 -1.52 7.58
N ARG A 61 -10.42 -1.40 7.24
CA ARG A 61 -11.49 -1.19 8.23
C ARG A 61 -11.59 -2.38 9.19
N LEU A 62 -11.51 -3.60 8.67
CA LEU A 62 -11.53 -4.84 9.47
C LEU A 62 -10.28 -4.96 10.35
N ALA A 63 -9.10 -4.63 9.84
CA ALA A 63 -7.87 -4.63 10.63
C ALA A 63 -7.95 -3.67 11.82
N ILE A 64 -8.43 -2.44 11.59
CA ILE A 64 -8.63 -1.46 12.65
C ILE A 64 -9.67 -1.97 13.67
N ALA A 65 -10.81 -2.49 13.20
CA ALA A 65 -11.85 -3.00 14.07
C ALA A 65 -11.34 -4.18 14.91
N TYR A 66 -10.59 -5.10 14.31
CA TYR A 66 -10.00 -6.26 14.99
C TYR A 66 -9.04 -5.85 16.10
N LEU A 67 -8.13 -4.91 15.84
CA LEU A 67 -7.21 -4.40 16.85
C LEU A 67 -7.96 -3.72 18.02
N LYS A 68 -8.99 -2.92 17.71
CA LYS A 68 -9.80 -2.25 18.75
C LYS A 68 -10.58 -3.23 19.61
N VAL A 69 -11.17 -4.26 19.01
CA VAL A 69 -11.89 -5.30 19.76
C VAL A 69 -10.93 -6.09 20.64
N ARG A 70 -9.74 -6.43 20.13
CA ARG A 70 -8.72 -7.12 20.92
C ARG A 70 -8.27 -6.29 22.12
N GLU A 71 -8.01 -5.00 21.91
CA GLU A 71 -7.71 -4.06 23.00
C GLU A 71 -8.87 -4.00 24.01
N MET A 72 -10.14 -3.96 23.56
CA MET A 72 -11.31 -3.97 24.44
C MET A 72 -11.50 -5.28 25.20
N VAL A 73 -11.14 -6.43 24.61
CA VAL A 73 -11.20 -7.74 25.28
C VAL A 73 -10.08 -7.86 26.31
N ASP A 74 -8.87 -7.41 25.96
CA ASP A 74 -7.73 -7.36 26.88
C ASP A 74 -8.01 -6.39 28.05
N LEU A 75 -8.63 -5.23 27.78
CA LEU A 75 -9.12 -4.27 28.77
C LEU A 75 -10.46 -4.68 29.41
N GLY A 76 -11.15 -5.70 28.90
CA GLY A 76 -12.42 -6.18 29.44
C GLY A 76 -12.28 -6.83 30.82
N SER A 77 -11.05 -7.12 31.23
CA SER A 77 -10.67 -7.47 32.60
C SER A 77 -10.56 -6.24 33.54
N CYS A 78 -10.62 -5.01 33.01
CA CYS A 78 -10.63 -3.76 33.77
C CYS A 78 -11.55 -2.72 33.07
N MET A 79 -12.86 -2.89 33.24
CA MET A 79 -13.86 -1.94 32.74
C MET A 79 -13.53 -0.49 33.12
N SER A 80 -13.73 0.40 32.15
CA SER A 80 -13.61 1.87 32.18
C SER A 80 -12.22 2.44 31.81
N GLN A 81 -12.04 2.87 30.55
CA GLN A 81 -11.72 4.28 30.23
C GLN A 81 -12.13 4.58 28.77
N PRO A 82 -12.87 5.68 28.51
CA PRO A 82 -13.04 6.22 27.17
C PRO A 82 -11.79 7.04 26.79
N ALA A 83 -11.35 6.89 25.53
CA ALA A 83 -10.45 7.80 24.83
C ALA A 83 -9.05 8.03 25.43
N LYS A 84 -8.18 7.01 25.41
CA LYS A 84 -6.72 7.26 25.42
C LYS A 84 -6.23 7.36 23.99
N ARG A 85 -6.49 8.52 23.37
CA ARG A 85 -5.76 8.92 22.17
C ARG A 85 -4.37 9.40 22.61
N CYS A 86 -3.43 8.48 22.69
CA CYS A 86 -2.00 8.79 22.76
C CYS A 86 -1.39 8.21 21.47
N ALA A 87 -1.39 8.97 20.36
CA ALA A 87 -0.24 9.79 19.98
C ALA A 87 1.06 8.98 20.04
N GLY A 88 1.51 8.47 18.89
CA GLY A 88 2.82 7.83 18.82
C GLY A 88 3.04 7.00 17.57
N VAL A 89 3.43 7.68 16.49
CA VAL A 89 4.28 7.14 15.43
C VAL A 89 3.63 6.03 14.59
N LEU A 90 2.91 6.45 13.54
CA LEU A 90 3.06 5.75 12.27
C LEU A 90 4.46 6.17 11.79
N PRO A 91 5.52 5.33 11.91
CA PRO A 91 6.79 5.72 11.36
C PRO A 91 6.55 5.79 9.86
N ALA A 92 6.65 7.01 9.33
CA ALA A 92 6.99 7.32 7.96
C ALA A 92 6.86 6.11 7.01
N VAL A 93 5.67 5.90 6.44
CA VAL A 93 5.58 5.29 5.11
C VAL A 93 6.05 6.29 4.03
N ASP A 94 6.98 7.17 4.38
CA ASP A 94 7.68 8.12 3.51
C ASP A 94 8.96 7.51 2.91
N SER A 95 9.12 6.19 2.90
CA SER A 95 10.21 5.55 2.14
C SER A 95 9.80 5.07 0.75
N VAL A 96 8.50 5.12 0.41
CA VAL A 96 8.01 4.66 -0.90
C VAL A 96 7.87 5.82 -1.90
N CYS A 97 8.06 7.06 -1.43
CA CYS A 97 7.96 8.29 -2.23
C CYS A 97 9.33 8.96 -2.49
N LEU A 98 10.40 8.20 -2.73
CA LEU A 98 11.68 8.74 -3.19
C LEU A 98 12.21 8.05 -4.45
N CYS A 99 11.37 7.96 -5.48
CA CYS A 99 11.84 7.70 -6.84
C CYS A 99 11.24 8.75 -7.79
N MET A 100 11.63 10.01 -7.59
CA MET A 100 11.94 10.92 -8.71
C MET A 100 13.30 10.52 -9.29
#